data_AF-A0A6J0PB54-F1
#
_entry.id   AF-A0A6J0PB54-F1
#
_cell.length_a   1.000
_cell.length_b   1.000
_cell.length_c   1.000
_cell.angle_alpha   90.00
_cell.angle_beta   90.00
_cell.angle_gamma   90.00
#
_symmetry.space_group_name_H-M   'P 1'
#
loop_
_entity.id
_entity.type
_entity.pdbx_description
1 polymer ?
#
loop_
_entity_poly.entity_id
_entity_poly.type
_entity_poly.pdbx_seq_one_letter_code
_entity_poly.pdbx_strand_id
1 'polypeptide(L)'
;MVGRHLSVESFSGSVLFPRFSASATRAGGRHPNLEWDFPFPNFNFNVSHHGDYVGIASESVCLVGLDIFSLVVPQQETALEFIKNFSSYFTVLEWKKIVNAGISDEILAEFCRYWCLKEAYVKATGAGLGFGLHRLEFHHTNWTNISVCIDGVESREWRFCLFELDKKHWASIAKGHPRKAVESYQRALTNVDIEDEKYWNRLCLPDPGFIPRAVEQLLPL
;
A
#
# COMPACT_ATOMS: atom_id res chain seq x y z
N MET A 1 -7.29 -22.16 11.23
CA MET A 1 -5.89 -21.92 10.82
C MET A 1 -5.92 -20.77 9.81
N VAL A 2 -5.61 -19.55 10.25
CA VAL A 2 -5.73 -18.34 9.41
C VAL A 2 -4.47 -18.26 8.55
N GLY A 3 -4.59 -18.52 7.26
CA GLY A 3 -3.49 -18.37 6.31
C GLY A 3 -3.02 -16.92 6.30
N ARG A 4 -1.87 -16.65 6.90
CA ARG A 4 -1.11 -15.42 6.75
C ARG A 4 0.20 -15.82 6.09
N HIS A 5 0.34 -15.50 4.82
CA HIS A 5 1.62 -15.62 4.12
C HIS A 5 1.98 -14.22 3.63
N LEU A 6 3.11 -13.73 4.13
CA LEU A 6 3.71 -12.44 3.83
C LEU A 6 5.17 -12.75 3.54
N SER A 7 5.62 -12.50 2.32
CA SER A 7 7.02 -12.64 1.92
C SER A 7 7.49 -11.31 1.35
N VAL A 8 8.61 -10.83 1.89
CA VAL A 8 9.45 -9.80 1.28
C VAL A 8 10.63 -10.51 0.66
N GLU A 9 10.82 -10.33 -0.64
CA GLU A 9 11.98 -10.80 -1.39
C GLU A 9 12.93 -9.62 -1.59
N SER A 10 14.24 -9.86 -1.58
CA SER A 10 15.22 -8.85 -1.97
C SER A 10 15.83 -9.16 -3.34
N PHE A 11 15.85 -8.21 -4.28
CA PHE A 11 16.41 -8.38 -5.62
C PHE A 11 17.53 -7.36 -5.91
N SER A 12 18.79 -7.76 -5.88
CA SER A 12 19.87 -6.93 -6.42
C SER A 12 19.91 -7.07 -7.95
N GLY A 13 19.28 -6.15 -8.66
CA GLY A 13 19.33 -6.09 -10.12
C GLY A 13 18.75 -4.77 -10.62
N SER A 14 19.60 -3.92 -11.19
CA SER A 14 19.18 -2.66 -11.82
C SER A 14 18.29 -2.95 -13.02
N VAL A 15 16.98 -2.78 -12.84
CA VAL A 15 16.01 -2.90 -13.92
C VAL A 15 15.12 -1.67 -13.89
N LEU A 16 15.34 -0.77 -14.85
CA LEU A 16 14.39 0.28 -15.19
C LEU A 16 13.20 -0.41 -15.87
N PHE A 17 12.03 -0.47 -15.22
CA PHE A 17 10.78 -0.81 -15.90
C PHE A 17 9.66 0.20 -15.58
N PRO A 18 8.74 0.43 -16.55
CA PRO A 18 7.57 1.25 -16.34
C PRO A 18 6.62 0.56 -15.34
N ARG A 19 6.03 1.36 -14.44
CA ARG A 19 5.12 0.96 -13.37
C ARG A 19 4.03 0.00 -13.85
N PHE A 20 4.11 -1.28 -13.48
CA PHE A 20 2.98 -2.19 -13.48
C PHE A 20 2.69 -2.62 -12.04
N SER A 21 1.53 -2.22 -11.52
CA SER A 21 0.95 -2.82 -10.31
C SER A 21 -0.02 -3.90 -10.77
N ALA A 22 0.23 -5.15 -10.39
CA ALA A 22 -0.70 -6.24 -10.59
C ALA A 22 -1.46 -6.47 -9.27
N SER A 23 -2.72 -6.04 -9.22
CA SER A 23 -3.69 -6.55 -8.25
C SER A 23 -4.33 -7.80 -8.86
N ALA A 24 -4.08 -8.97 -8.30
CA ALA A 24 -4.74 -10.19 -8.71
C ALA A 24 -5.71 -10.63 -7.62
N THR A 25 -6.99 -10.66 -7.98
CA THR A 25 -8.05 -11.23 -7.14
C THR A 25 -8.39 -12.57 -7.75
N ARG A 26 -8.18 -13.66 -7.01
CA ARG A 26 -8.81 -14.93 -7.37
C ARG A 26 -10.11 -15.00 -6.57
N ALA A 27 -11.17 -14.44 -7.16
CA ALA A 27 -12.52 -14.75 -6.73
C ALA A 27 -12.72 -16.25 -6.91
N GLY A 28 -13.07 -16.97 -5.84
CA GLY A 28 -13.69 -18.28 -6.00
C GLY A 28 -15.04 -18.04 -6.69
N GLY A 29 -15.06 -18.06 -8.02
CA GLY A 29 -16.31 -17.89 -8.75
C GLY A 29 -17.32 -18.93 -8.30
N ARG A 30 -18.59 -18.52 -8.09
CA ARG A 30 -19.69 -19.49 -7.98
C ARG A 30 -19.76 -20.24 -9.31
N HIS A 31 -19.23 -21.46 -9.33
CA HIS A 31 -19.64 -22.42 -10.34
C HIS A 31 -21.07 -22.85 -9.97
N PRO A 32 -22.07 -22.74 -10.86
CA PRO A 32 -23.47 -22.98 -10.50
C PRO A 32 -23.77 -24.38 -9.94
N ASN A 33 -22.80 -25.30 -10.02
CA ASN A 33 -22.93 -26.71 -9.61
C ASN A 33 -21.90 -27.15 -8.55
N LEU A 34 -21.12 -26.24 -7.95
CA LEU A 34 -20.13 -26.57 -6.91
C LEU A 34 -20.13 -25.48 -5.83
N GLU A 35 -20.83 -25.74 -4.71
CA GLU A 35 -20.73 -24.98 -3.46
C GLU A 35 -19.42 -25.31 -2.75
N TRP A 36 -18.29 -24.86 -3.28
CA TRP A 36 -17.09 -24.71 -2.46
C TRP A 36 -17.19 -23.35 -1.79
N ASP A 37 -17.68 -23.32 -0.55
CA ASP A 37 -17.52 -22.18 0.33
C ASP A 37 -16.02 -21.91 0.52
N PHE A 38 -15.48 -20.97 -0.25
CA PHE A 38 -14.12 -20.51 -0.01
C PHE A 38 -14.10 -19.84 1.38
N PRO A 39 -13.22 -20.29 2.30
CA PRO A 39 -13.20 -19.77 3.67
C PRO A 39 -12.82 -18.27 3.76
N PHE A 40 -12.43 -17.67 2.64
CA PHE A 40 -11.97 -16.29 2.51
C PHE A 40 -12.66 -15.59 1.33
N PRO A 41 -13.94 -15.18 1.48
CA PRO A 41 -14.75 -14.63 0.38
C PRO A 41 -14.18 -13.35 -0.25
N ASN A 42 -13.34 -12.63 0.49
CA ASN A 42 -12.67 -11.42 0.02
C ASN A 42 -11.16 -11.57 0.03
N PHE A 43 -10.63 -12.79 -0.15
CA PHE A 43 -9.21 -12.96 -0.29
C PHE A 43 -8.67 -12.12 -1.45
N ASN A 44 -7.74 -11.23 -1.12
CA ASN A 44 -7.04 -10.41 -2.08
C ASN A 44 -5.59 -10.20 -1.65
N PHE A 45 -4.75 -9.88 -2.61
CA PHE A 45 -3.37 -9.57 -2.36
C PHE A 45 -2.88 -8.44 -3.27
N ASN A 46 -1.83 -7.78 -2.84
CA ASN A 46 -1.16 -6.75 -3.59
C ASN A 46 0.35 -6.97 -3.57
N VAL A 47 0.99 -6.68 -4.69
CA VAL A 47 2.45 -6.81 -4.86
C VAL A 47 3.03 -5.44 -5.15
N SER A 48 4.17 -5.14 -4.55
CA SER A 48 4.98 -3.99 -4.90
C SER A 48 6.44 -4.38 -4.97
N HIS A 49 7.21 -3.68 -5.78
CA HIS A 49 8.65 -3.81 -5.83
C HIS A 49 9.27 -2.45 -6.11
N HIS A 50 10.43 -2.21 -5.52
CA HIS A 50 11.28 -1.07 -5.88
C HIS A 50 12.69 -1.30 -5.35
N GLY A 51 13.69 -0.98 -6.16
CA GLY A 51 15.09 -1.18 -5.82
C GLY A 51 15.35 -2.64 -5.47
N ASP A 52 15.88 -2.87 -4.27
CA ASP A 52 16.30 -4.19 -3.83
C ASP A 52 15.18 -5.00 -3.19
N TYR A 53 13.90 -4.60 -3.28
CA TYR A 53 12.81 -5.28 -2.58
C TYR A 53 11.61 -5.57 -3.49
N VAL A 54 11.01 -6.74 -3.30
CA VAL A 54 9.66 -7.15 -3.71
C VAL A 54 8.89 -7.49 -2.43
N GLY A 55 7.63 -7.11 -2.33
CA GLY A 55 6.78 -7.48 -1.22
C GLY A 55 5.40 -7.88 -1.67
N ILE A 56 4.80 -8.78 -0.90
CA ILE A 56 3.43 -9.24 -1.09
C ILE A 56 2.68 -9.01 0.21
N ALA A 57 1.52 -8.37 0.13
CA ALA A 57 0.56 -8.24 1.22
C ALA A 57 -0.75 -8.95 0.86
N SER A 58 -1.37 -9.66 1.80
CA SER A 58 -2.65 -10.35 1.58
C SER A 58 -3.63 -10.11 2.73
N GLU A 59 -4.92 -10.06 2.41
CA GLU A 59 -6.01 -9.98 3.37
C GLU A 59 -7.18 -10.88 2.96
N SER A 60 -7.93 -11.37 3.94
CA SER A 60 -9.06 -12.28 3.71
C SER A 60 -10.44 -11.63 3.80
N VAL A 61 -10.50 -10.40 4.31
CA VAL A 61 -11.74 -9.67 4.59
C VAL A 61 -11.67 -8.24 4.06
N CYS A 62 -10.63 -7.50 4.45
CA CYS A 62 -10.39 -6.12 4.00
C CYS A 62 -9.73 -6.09 2.63
N LEU A 63 -9.82 -4.95 1.94
CA LEU A 63 -8.89 -4.62 0.86
C LEU A 63 -7.47 -4.51 1.42
N VAL A 64 -6.48 -4.90 0.63
CA VAL A 64 -5.08 -4.61 0.93
C VAL A 64 -4.37 -3.97 -0.26
N GLY A 65 -3.57 -2.94 0.03
CA GLY A 65 -2.64 -2.34 -0.91
C GLY A 65 -1.26 -2.24 -0.26
N LEU A 66 -0.22 -2.48 -1.05
CA LEU A 66 1.17 -2.41 -0.63
C LEU A 66 1.92 -1.49 -1.60
N ASP A 67 2.64 -0.53 -1.05
CA ASP A 67 3.66 0.21 -1.79
C ASP A 67 5.02 0.01 -1.14
N ILE A 68 6.04 -0.18 -1.97
CA ILE A 68 7.45 -0.17 -1.60
C ILE A 68 8.08 0.86 -2.51
N PHE A 69 8.81 1.80 -1.91
CA PHE A 69 9.41 2.90 -2.64
C PHE A 69 10.78 3.24 -2.07
N SER A 70 11.71 3.56 -2.97
CA SER A 70 13.00 4.12 -2.66
C SER A 70 13.27 5.25 -3.63
N LEU A 71 14.03 6.26 -3.21
CA LEU A 71 14.35 7.38 -4.06
C LEU A 71 15.85 7.53 -4.24
N VAL A 72 16.26 7.62 -5.51
CA VAL A 72 17.64 7.92 -5.90
C VAL A 72 17.60 9.25 -6.64
N VAL A 73 18.14 10.29 -5.99
CA VAL A 73 18.22 11.62 -6.59
C VAL A 73 19.30 11.63 -7.68
N PRO A 74 19.03 12.15 -8.89
CA PRO A 74 20.04 12.32 -9.93
C PRO A 74 21.21 13.17 -9.44
N GLN A 75 22.44 12.82 -9.86
CA GLN A 75 23.66 13.51 -9.38
C GLN A 75 23.70 15.03 -9.65
N GLN A 76 22.89 15.52 -10.58
CA GLN A 76 22.87 16.91 -11.02
C GLN A 76 21.77 17.75 -10.34
N GLU A 77 20.99 17.17 -9.43
CA GLU A 77 19.88 17.84 -8.77
C GLU A 77 20.02 17.76 -7.24
N THR A 78 19.56 18.78 -6.55
CA THR A 78 19.31 18.68 -5.12
C THR A 78 18.04 17.86 -4.86
N ALA A 79 17.94 17.27 -3.65
CA ALA A 79 16.74 16.56 -3.21
C ALA A 79 15.45 17.37 -3.46
N LEU A 80 15.47 18.64 -3.08
CA LEU A 80 14.32 19.54 -3.19
C LEU A 80 13.96 19.86 -4.64
N GLU A 81 14.93 20.08 -5.51
CA GLU A 81 14.68 20.29 -6.95
C GLU A 81 14.02 19.07 -7.58
N PHE A 82 14.52 17.89 -7.25
CA PHE A 82 13.98 16.65 -7.77
C PHE A 82 12.53 16.40 -7.32
N ILE A 83 12.25 16.52 -6.00
CA ILE A 83 10.91 16.22 -5.48
C ILE A 83 9.86 17.27 -5.87
N LYS A 84 10.26 18.50 -6.24
CA LYS A 84 9.33 19.56 -6.68
C LYS A 84 8.48 19.13 -7.88
N ASN A 85 9.01 18.27 -8.74
CA ASN A 85 8.29 17.70 -9.89
C ASN A 85 7.06 16.88 -9.48
N PHE A 86 6.98 16.46 -8.21
CA PHE A 86 5.89 15.66 -7.67
C PHE A 86 4.95 16.46 -6.77
N SER A 87 5.18 17.76 -6.60
CA SER A 87 4.43 18.61 -5.66
C SER A 87 2.91 18.57 -5.88
N SER A 88 2.45 18.42 -7.13
CA SER A 88 1.03 18.32 -7.49
C SER A 88 0.33 17.05 -6.99
N TYR A 89 1.05 16.07 -6.46
CA TYR A 89 0.47 14.84 -5.89
C TYR A 89 0.19 14.95 -4.38
N PHE A 90 0.64 16.03 -3.74
CA PHE A 90 0.50 16.26 -2.31
C PHE A 90 -0.45 17.41 -2.03
N THR A 91 -1.05 17.41 -0.84
CA THR A 91 -1.76 18.60 -0.38
C THR A 91 -0.77 19.68 0.04
N VAL A 92 -1.26 20.91 0.20
CA VAL A 92 -0.44 22.03 0.69
C VAL A 92 0.15 21.73 2.06
N LEU A 93 -0.60 21.06 2.94
CA LEU A 93 -0.14 20.73 4.29
C LEU A 93 0.95 19.65 4.27
N GLU A 94 0.77 18.58 3.51
CA GLU A 94 1.77 17.52 3.36
C GLU A 94 3.03 18.05 2.69
N TRP A 95 2.88 18.80 1.59
CA TRP A 95 4.01 19.37 0.88
C TRP A 95 4.83 20.30 1.78
N LYS A 96 4.16 21.12 2.59
CA LYS A 96 4.83 21.97 3.57
C LYS A 96 5.62 21.15 4.60
N LYS A 97 5.10 20.01 5.07
CA LYS A 97 5.86 19.13 5.98
C LYS A 97 7.08 18.52 5.30
N ILE A 98 6.92 18.04 4.06
CA ILE A 98 8.01 17.43 3.27
C ILE A 98 9.16 18.42 3.07
N VAL A 99 8.90 19.62 2.55
CA VAL A 99 9.96 20.58 2.21
C VAL A 99 10.61 21.24 3.44
N ASN A 100 9.97 21.18 4.60
CA ASN A 100 10.48 21.70 5.86
C ASN A 100 10.98 20.60 6.82
N ALA A 101 11.15 19.37 6.33
CA ALA A 101 11.59 18.23 7.14
C ALA A 101 12.99 18.43 7.74
N GLY A 102 13.84 19.19 7.05
CA GLY A 102 15.20 19.53 7.49
C GLY A 102 16.21 19.39 6.35
N ILE A 103 17.24 18.56 6.55
CA ILE A 103 18.28 18.34 5.53
C ILE A 103 17.78 17.44 4.39
N SER A 104 18.57 17.32 3.31
CA SER A 104 18.20 16.56 2.10
C SER A 104 17.65 15.16 2.39
N ASP A 105 18.32 14.37 3.24
CA ASP A 105 17.89 13.01 3.56
C ASP A 105 16.54 12.97 4.30
N GLU A 106 16.28 13.94 5.17
CA GLU A 106 15.02 14.07 5.91
C GLU A 106 13.87 14.48 4.97
N ILE A 107 14.13 15.39 4.02
CA ILE A 107 13.17 15.78 2.98
C ILE A 107 12.79 14.57 2.12
N LEU A 108 13.78 13.79 1.68
CA LEU A 108 13.56 12.59 0.87
C LEU A 108 12.81 11.52 1.65
N ALA A 109 13.17 11.31 2.92
CA ALA A 109 12.47 10.37 3.79
C ALA A 109 10.99 10.75 3.96
N GLU A 110 10.69 12.01 4.32
CA GLU A 110 9.30 12.47 4.46
C GLU A 110 8.52 12.36 3.15
N PHE A 111 9.13 12.70 2.01
CA PHE A 111 8.55 12.51 0.69
C PHE A 111 8.17 11.04 0.45
N CYS A 112 9.11 10.10 0.64
CA CYS A 112 8.90 8.67 0.44
C CYS A 112 7.77 8.14 1.34
N ARG A 113 7.70 8.58 2.59
CA ARG A 113 6.67 8.14 3.53
C ARG A 113 5.26 8.53 3.08
N TYR A 114 5.05 9.80 2.70
CA TYR A 114 3.75 10.23 2.15
C TYR A 114 3.45 9.58 0.80
N TRP A 115 4.46 9.40 -0.05
CA TRP A 115 4.32 8.71 -1.34
C TRP A 115 3.79 7.28 -1.15
N CYS A 116 4.45 6.49 -0.30
CA CYS A 116 4.05 5.11 -0.01
C CYS A 116 2.61 5.02 0.49
N LEU A 117 2.20 5.92 1.40
CA LEU A 117 0.84 5.93 1.95
C LEU A 117 -0.20 6.17 0.84
N LYS A 118 0.05 7.15 -0.03
CA LYS A 118 -0.84 7.51 -1.14
C LYS A 118 -0.95 6.39 -2.17
N GLU A 119 0.17 5.81 -2.59
CA GLU A 119 0.17 4.69 -3.55
C GLU A 119 -0.45 3.42 -2.95
N ALA A 120 -0.18 3.10 -1.68
CA ALA A 120 -0.79 1.95 -1.02
C ALA A 120 -2.33 2.07 -0.98
N TYR A 121 -2.86 3.27 -0.73
CA TYR A 121 -4.30 3.53 -0.84
C TYR A 121 -4.85 3.28 -2.25
N VAL A 122 -4.20 3.84 -3.28
CA VAL A 122 -4.66 3.70 -4.68
C VAL A 122 -4.60 2.25 -5.14
N LYS A 123 -3.55 1.51 -4.72
CA LYS A 123 -3.42 0.08 -4.98
C LYS A 123 -4.49 -0.74 -4.27
N ALA A 124 -4.82 -0.41 -3.01
CA ALA A 124 -5.87 -1.08 -2.26
C ALA A 124 -7.25 -0.89 -2.89
N THR A 125 -7.54 0.31 -3.41
CA THR A 125 -8.83 0.61 -4.06
C THR A 125 -8.90 0.11 -5.49
N GLY A 126 -7.77 -0.13 -6.16
CA GLY A 126 -7.71 -0.46 -7.58
C GLY A 126 -8.05 0.72 -8.50
N ALA A 127 -8.01 1.97 -7.99
CA ALA A 127 -8.40 3.15 -8.75
C ALA A 127 -7.37 3.60 -9.81
N GLY A 128 -6.13 3.12 -9.68
CA GLY A 128 -5.05 3.43 -10.61
C GLY A 128 -4.63 4.91 -10.62
N LEU A 129 -3.77 5.26 -11.58
CA LEU A 129 -3.12 6.58 -11.67
C LEU A 129 -4.11 7.75 -11.82
N GLY A 130 -5.31 7.49 -12.37
CA GLY A 130 -6.35 8.50 -12.59
C GLY A 130 -7.07 8.96 -11.31
N PHE A 131 -6.84 8.32 -10.15
CA PHE A 131 -7.53 8.66 -8.90
C PHE A 131 -7.31 10.11 -8.45
N GLY A 132 -6.10 10.64 -8.69
CA GLY A 132 -5.65 11.94 -8.22
C GLY A 132 -5.14 11.89 -6.78
N LEU A 133 -3.83 11.71 -6.58
CA LEU A 133 -3.22 11.57 -5.25
C LEU A 133 -3.37 12.81 -4.36
N HIS A 134 -3.56 14.00 -4.95
CA HIS A 134 -3.79 15.25 -4.22
C HIS A 134 -5.08 15.27 -3.41
N ARG A 135 -6.01 14.34 -3.67
CA ARG A 135 -7.26 14.19 -2.92
C ARG A 135 -7.07 13.58 -1.54
N LEU A 136 -5.97 12.86 -1.34
CA LEU A 136 -5.63 12.22 -0.08
C LEU A 136 -4.78 13.17 0.76
N GLU A 137 -5.18 13.42 1.99
CA GLU A 137 -4.36 14.13 2.99
C GLU A 137 -4.14 13.24 4.19
N PHE A 138 -2.88 12.88 4.46
CA PHE A 138 -2.51 12.04 5.58
C PHE A 138 -2.16 12.85 6.83
N HIS A 139 -2.69 12.40 7.96
CA HIS A 139 -2.36 12.89 9.30
C HIS A 139 -1.77 11.75 10.13
N HIS A 140 -0.85 12.08 11.03
CA HIS A 140 -0.15 11.11 11.85
C HIS A 140 0.43 11.77 13.10
N THR A 141 0.77 10.97 14.09
CA THR A 141 1.62 11.35 15.23
C THR A 141 2.91 10.58 15.13
N ASN A 142 4.02 11.23 14.74
CA ASN A 142 5.33 10.58 14.52
C ASN A 142 5.25 9.30 13.67
N TRP A 143 4.55 9.36 12.53
CA TRP A 143 4.33 8.21 11.65
C TRP A 143 3.61 7.01 12.28
N THR A 144 2.96 7.23 13.43
CA THR A 144 2.01 6.32 14.06
C THR A 144 0.62 6.95 14.05
N ASN A 145 -0.42 6.16 14.36
CA ASN A 145 -1.82 6.63 14.35
C ASN A 145 -2.19 7.36 13.05
N ILE A 146 -1.83 6.74 11.92
CA ILE A 146 -2.00 7.34 10.60
C ILE A 146 -3.49 7.31 10.21
N SER A 147 -4.04 8.48 9.86
CA SER A 147 -5.37 8.65 9.31
C SER A 147 -5.33 9.38 7.97
N VAL A 148 -6.41 9.29 7.21
CA VAL A 148 -6.54 9.92 5.90
C VAL A 148 -7.83 10.72 5.82
N CYS A 149 -7.72 11.93 5.28
CA CYS A 149 -8.83 12.72 4.78
C CYS A 149 -8.89 12.57 3.25
N ILE A 150 -10.08 12.33 2.70
CA ILE A 150 -10.31 12.23 1.26
C ILE A 150 -11.22 13.39 0.89
N ASP A 151 -10.75 14.26 0.00
CA ASP A 151 -11.46 15.50 -0.39
C ASP A 151 -11.87 16.34 0.84
N GLY A 152 -11.00 16.39 1.85
CA GLY A 152 -11.22 17.15 3.09
C GLY A 152 -12.08 16.46 4.16
N VAL A 153 -12.55 15.22 3.92
CA VAL A 153 -13.37 14.47 4.89
C VAL A 153 -12.57 13.30 5.46
N GLU A 154 -12.48 13.22 6.79
CA GLU A 154 -11.83 12.10 7.49
C GLU A 154 -12.51 10.78 7.14
N SER A 155 -11.73 9.78 6.72
CA SER A 155 -12.21 8.43 6.45
C SER A 155 -11.71 7.43 7.49
N ARG A 156 -12.62 6.97 8.36
CA ARG A 156 -12.31 5.98 9.42
C ARG A 156 -12.23 4.54 8.95
N GLU A 157 -12.57 4.30 7.69
CA GLU A 157 -12.59 2.99 7.02
C GLU A 157 -11.22 2.54 6.49
N TRP A 158 -10.16 3.28 6.84
CA TRP A 158 -8.81 2.97 6.43
C TRP A 158 -7.89 2.83 7.64
N ARG A 159 -6.96 1.89 7.54
CA ARG A 159 -5.79 1.79 8.42
C ARG A 159 -4.55 1.70 7.56
N PHE A 160 -3.49 2.33 8.07
CA PHE A 160 -2.21 2.37 7.39
C PHE A 160 -1.12 1.95 8.36
N CYS A 161 -0.19 1.17 7.84
CA CYS A 161 1.09 0.93 8.48
C CYS A 161 2.19 1.42 7.55
N LEU A 162 3.26 1.92 8.15
CA LEU A 162 4.43 2.41 7.47
C LEU A 162 5.65 1.73 8.08
N PHE A 163 6.57 1.30 7.22
CA PHE A 163 7.74 0.54 7.57
C PHE A 163 8.96 1.16 6.90
N GLU A 164 10.04 1.26 7.65
CA GLU A 164 11.37 1.53 7.11
C GLU A 164 12.06 0.16 6.96
N LEU A 165 12.27 -0.27 5.71
CA LEU A 165 12.86 -1.58 5.42
C LEU A 165 14.39 -1.53 5.59
N ASP A 166 14.98 -0.41 5.17
CA ASP A 166 16.36 -0.02 5.37
C ASP A 166 16.49 1.51 5.29
N LYS A 167 17.72 2.04 5.18
CA LYS A 167 17.99 3.48 5.11
C LYS A 167 17.45 4.19 3.85
N LYS A 168 16.98 3.44 2.84
CA LYS A 168 16.59 3.96 1.52
C LYS A 168 15.22 3.48 1.07
N HIS A 169 14.65 2.46 1.69
CA HIS A 169 13.41 1.82 1.27
C HIS A 169 12.33 1.99 2.35
N TRP A 170 11.20 2.54 1.93
CA TRP A 170 9.99 2.63 2.74
C TRP A 170 8.91 1.74 2.15
N ALA A 171 8.07 1.21 3.02
CA ALA A 171 6.91 0.44 2.61
C ALA A 171 5.67 0.88 3.37
N SER A 172 4.51 0.88 2.71
CA SER A 172 3.24 1.11 3.37
C SER A 172 2.23 0.05 3.00
N ILE A 173 1.45 -0.37 3.99
CA ILE A 173 0.27 -1.21 3.81
C ILE A 173 -0.96 -0.37 4.11
N ALA A 174 -1.91 -0.36 3.18
CA ALA A 174 -3.24 0.22 3.36
C ALA A 174 -4.27 -0.91 3.46
N LYS A 175 -5.12 -0.85 4.48
CA LYS A 175 -6.27 -1.74 4.65
C LYS A 175 -7.55 -0.94 4.63
N GLY A 176 -8.51 -1.35 3.81
CA GLY A 176 -9.75 -0.63 3.57
C GLY A 176 -10.97 -1.53 3.56
N HIS A 177 -12.15 -0.93 3.73
CA HIS A 177 -13.41 -1.65 3.53
C HIS A 177 -13.59 -2.04 2.05
N PRO A 178 -14.02 -3.27 1.72
CA PRO A 178 -14.32 -3.72 0.34
C PRO A 178 -15.14 -2.76 -0.52
N ARG A 179 -16.16 -2.08 0.04
CA ARG A 179 -16.98 -1.06 -0.63
C ARG A 179 -16.22 0.17 -1.14
N LYS A 180 -14.95 0.33 -0.79
CA LYS A 180 -14.08 1.41 -1.28
C LYS A 180 -13.30 1.03 -2.53
N ALA A 181 -13.32 -0.22 -2.94
CA ALA A 181 -12.73 -0.63 -4.21
C ALA A 181 -13.51 -0.02 -5.38
N VAL A 182 -12.85 0.16 -6.53
CA VAL A 182 -13.55 0.50 -7.77
C VAL A 182 -14.51 -0.62 -8.18
N GLU A 183 -15.56 -0.28 -8.93
CA GLU A 183 -16.65 -1.21 -9.26
C GLU A 183 -16.17 -2.51 -9.92
N SER A 184 -15.20 -2.43 -10.84
CA SER A 184 -14.62 -3.61 -11.50
C SER A 184 -13.94 -4.55 -10.50
N TYR A 185 -13.29 -4.00 -9.47
CA TYR A 185 -12.64 -4.78 -8.42
C TYR A 185 -13.68 -5.31 -7.42
N GLN A 186 -14.70 -4.53 -7.06
CA GLN A 186 -15.79 -5.01 -6.19
C GLN A 186 -16.50 -6.25 -6.76
N ARG A 187 -16.67 -6.34 -8.08
CA ARG A 187 -17.27 -7.52 -8.74
C ARG A 187 -16.46 -8.81 -8.57
N ALA A 188 -15.16 -8.70 -8.25
CA ALA A 188 -14.31 -9.84 -7.93
C ALA A 188 -14.31 -10.20 -6.43
N LEU A 189 -15.01 -9.43 -5.60
CA LEU A 189 -15.18 -9.70 -4.17
C LEU A 189 -16.52 -10.41 -3.94
N THR A 190 -16.53 -11.40 -3.05
CA THR A 190 -17.72 -12.25 -2.85
C THR A 190 -18.68 -11.65 -1.82
N ASN A 191 -18.18 -10.80 -0.90
CA ASN A 191 -19.01 -10.13 0.10
C ASN A 191 -18.54 -8.68 0.34
N VAL A 192 -19.22 -7.71 -0.27
CA VAL A 192 -18.88 -6.29 -0.13
C VAL A 192 -19.55 -5.66 1.10
N ASP A 193 -20.68 -6.21 1.56
CA ASP A 193 -21.46 -5.76 2.72
C ASP A 193 -21.17 -6.61 3.95
N ILE A 194 -19.97 -6.43 4.51
CA ILE A 194 -19.56 -7.11 5.73
C ILE A 194 -20.17 -6.39 6.94
N GLU A 195 -20.69 -7.15 7.91
CA GLU A 195 -21.10 -6.60 9.20
C GLU A 195 -20.00 -5.77 9.85
N ASP A 196 -20.34 -4.56 10.30
CA ASP A 196 -19.38 -3.58 10.81
C ASP A 196 -18.49 -4.16 11.91
N GLU A 197 -19.03 -4.96 12.85
CA GLU A 197 -18.25 -5.55 13.95
C GLU A 197 -17.15 -6.51 13.46
N LYS A 198 -17.47 -7.40 12.51
CA LYS A 198 -16.52 -8.35 11.92
C LYS A 198 -15.44 -7.62 11.12
N TYR A 199 -15.82 -6.56 10.41
CA TYR A 199 -14.90 -5.69 9.70
C TYR A 199 -13.97 -4.94 10.66
N TRP A 200 -14.52 -4.28 11.69
CA TRP A 200 -13.74 -3.53 12.68
C TRP A 200 -12.73 -4.41 13.41
N ASN A 201 -13.15 -5.59 13.85
CA ASN A 201 -12.26 -6.54 14.51
C ASN A 201 -11.08 -6.95 13.62
N ARG A 202 -11.30 -7.05 12.29
CA ARG A 202 -10.23 -7.40 11.35
C ARG A 202 -9.35 -6.21 10.98
N LEU A 203 -9.95 -5.05 10.76
CA LEU A 203 -9.25 -3.81 10.42
C LEU A 203 -8.28 -3.38 11.53
N CYS A 204 -8.66 -3.60 12.80
CA CYS A 204 -7.87 -3.25 13.96
C CYS A 204 -6.82 -4.29 14.36
N LEU A 205 -6.68 -5.41 13.64
CA LEU A 205 -5.62 -6.36 13.94
C LEU A 205 -4.25 -5.71 13.69
N PRO A 206 -3.30 -5.81 14.64
CA PRO A 206 -1.97 -5.29 14.45
C PRO A 206 -1.31 -6.01 13.27
N ASP A 207 -0.65 -5.23 12.41
CA ASP A 207 0.21 -5.77 11.37
C ASP A 207 1.57 -6.13 12.00
N PRO A 208 1.96 -7.41 12.00
CA PRO A 208 3.20 -7.87 12.64
C PRO A 208 4.47 -7.42 11.90
N GLY A 209 4.34 -6.54 10.90
CA GLY A 209 5.42 -6.16 9.99
C GLY A 209 5.68 -7.21 8.92
N PHE A 210 6.77 -6.99 8.19
CA PHE A 210 7.21 -7.88 7.12
C PHE A 210 8.03 -9.05 7.66
N ILE A 211 7.87 -10.21 7.04
CA ILE A 211 8.73 -11.37 7.25
C ILE A 211 9.75 -11.39 6.10
N PRO A 212 11.02 -11.04 6.33
CA PRO A 212 12.03 -11.08 5.29
C PRO A 212 12.33 -12.53 4.89
N ARG A 213 12.47 -12.74 3.58
CA ARG A 213 12.89 -14.00 2.97
C ARG A 213 13.93 -13.72 1.90
N ALA A 214 15.04 -14.46 1.95
CA ALA A 214 16.00 -14.46 0.84
C ALA A 214 15.42 -15.29 -0.32
N VAL A 215 15.81 -14.98 -1.56
CA VAL A 215 15.30 -15.67 -2.76
C VAL A 215 15.56 -17.18 -2.69
N GLU A 216 16.70 -17.57 -2.12
CA GLU A 216 17.13 -18.95 -1.95
C GLU A 216 16.17 -19.74 -1.03
N GLN A 217 15.45 -19.06 -0.14
CA GLN A 217 14.49 -19.67 0.78
C GLN A 217 13.13 -19.94 0.14
N LEU A 218 12.91 -19.46 -1.09
CA LEU A 218 11.64 -19.59 -1.83
C LEU A 218 11.71 -20.63 -2.95
N LEU A 219 12.91 -21.12 -3.25
CA LEU A 219 13.09 -22.21 -4.20
C LEU A 219 12.53 -23.51 -3.59
N PRO A 220 11.68 -24.25 -4.31
CA PRO A 220 11.24 -25.56 -3.85
C PRO A 220 12.45 -26.48 -3.68
N LEU A 221 12.48 -27.19 -2.55
CA LEU A 221 13.48 -28.24 -2.27
C LEU A 221 13.42 -29.36 -3.32
#